data_AF-B3PIL9-F1
#
_entry.id   AF-B3PIL9-F1
#
_cell.length_a   1.000
_cell.length_b   1.000
_cell.length_c   1.000
_cell.angle_alpha   90.00
_cell.angle_beta   90.00
_cell.angle_gamma   90.00
#
_symmetry.space_group_name_H-M   'P 1'
#
loop_
_entity.id
_entity.type
_entity.pdbx_description
1 polymer ?
#
loop_
_entity_poly.entity_id
_entity_poly.type
_entity_poly.pdbx_seq_one_letter_code
_entity_poly.pdbx_strand_id
1 'polypeptide(L)'
;MFFGGALYRVGIFCKPLSGPVVKSIDVHLSISAEEFQHLYQGSVRDVLAIADDGRRIRFPAAILRPYVLHDGIRGWFRIHFDEHHRFKSIERMA
;
A
#
# COMPACT_ATOMS: atom_id res chain seq x y z
N MET A 1 37.43 43.63 -27.65
CA MET A 1 36.94 43.05 -28.93
C MET A 1 36.17 41.79 -28.57
N PHE A 2 34.82 41.89 -28.64
CA PHE A 2 33.78 40.84 -28.57
C PHE A 2 33.69 39.88 -27.36
N PHE A 3 32.55 39.41 -26.86
CA PHE A 3 31.14 39.83 -26.67
C PHE A 3 30.43 38.55 -26.14
N GLY A 4 29.52 38.64 -25.16
CA GLY A 4 28.49 37.62 -24.86
C GLY A 4 28.95 36.40 -24.05
N GLY A 5 28.20 35.80 -23.12
CA GLY A 5 26.76 35.86 -22.83
C GLY A 5 26.25 34.43 -22.55
N ALA A 6 25.53 34.24 -21.43
CA ALA A 6 24.75 33.05 -21.04
C ALA A 6 25.55 31.73 -20.84
N LEU A 7 25.24 30.82 -19.93
CA LEU A 7 23.94 30.39 -19.43
C LEU A 7 24.17 29.60 -18.13
N TYR A 8 23.54 30.01 -17.02
CA TYR A 8 23.42 29.17 -15.82
C TYR A 8 22.46 28.02 -16.16
N ARG A 9 22.97 26.92 -16.71
CA ARG A 9 22.21 25.66 -16.74
C ARG A 9 22.42 24.97 -15.42
N VAL A 10 21.47 25.18 -14.49
CA VAL A 10 21.19 24.25 -13.40
C VAL A 10 20.95 22.89 -14.07
N GLY A 11 21.99 22.08 -14.15
CA GLY A 11 21.93 20.70 -14.55
C GLY A 11 21.26 19.90 -13.45
N ILE A 12 19.93 19.97 -13.42
CA ILE A 12 19.08 18.94 -12.84
C ILE A 12 19.41 17.66 -13.62
N PHE A 13 20.29 16.83 -13.06
CA PHE A 13 20.21 15.39 -13.25
C PHE A 13 20.71 14.75 -11.97
N CYS A 14 19.87 14.90 -10.94
CA CYS A 14 19.88 14.01 -9.79
C CYS A 14 19.95 12.57 -10.34
N LYS A 15 20.80 11.73 -9.74
CA LYS A 15 20.95 10.30 -10.05
C LYS A 15 19.58 9.68 -10.39
N PRO A 16 19.50 8.71 -11.33
CA PRO A 16 18.34 7.84 -11.35
C PRO A 16 18.31 7.15 -9.98
N LEU A 17 17.42 7.58 -9.10
CA LEU A 17 17.00 6.82 -7.95
C LEU A 17 16.14 5.69 -8.49
N SER A 18 16.76 4.74 -9.19
CA SER A 18 16.21 3.41 -9.39
C SER A 18 16.26 2.70 -8.05
N GLY A 19 15.42 3.18 -7.11
CA GLY A 19 14.92 2.31 -6.07
C GLY A 19 14.12 1.18 -6.74
N PRO A 20 13.97 0.02 -6.08
CA PRO A 20 13.09 -1.03 -6.60
C PRO A 20 11.73 -0.41 -6.92
N VAL A 21 11.13 -0.74 -8.06
CA VAL A 21 9.81 -0.23 -8.46
C VAL A 21 8.78 -0.85 -7.53
N VAL A 22 8.63 -0.27 -6.34
CA VAL A 22 7.66 -0.71 -5.35
C VAL A 22 6.27 -0.33 -5.85
N LYS A 23 5.49 -1.35 -6.21
CA LYS A 23 4.10 -1.15 -6.64
C LYS A 23 3.25 -1.06 -5.39
N SER A 24 2.57 0.05 -5.18
CA SER A 24 1.59 0.21 -4.11
C SER A 24 0.18 0.16 -4.69
N ILE A 25 -0.77 -0.38 -3.94
CA ILE A 25 -2.17 -0.34 -4.29
C ILE A 25 -3.00 0.07 -3.09
N ASP A 26 -4.03 0.86 -3.36
CA ASP A 26 -4.95 1.33 -2.34
C ASP A 26 -6.17 0.41 -2.33
N VAL A 27 -6.50 -0.10 -1.14
CA VAL A 27 -7.63 -0.97 -0.89
C VAL A 27 -8.49 -0.36 0.20
N HIS A 28 -9.81 -0.47 0.04
CA HIS A 28 -10.75 -0.05 1.06
C HIS A 28 -11.22 -1.27 1.85
N LEU A 29 -11.02 -1.26 3.16
CA LEU A 29 -11.49 -2.30 4.07
C LEU A 29 -12.61 -1.72 4.94
N SER A 30 -13.70 -2.47 5.06
CA SER A 30 -14.79 -2.20 5.99
C SER A 30 -15.28 -3.53 6.55
N ILE A 31 -14.61 -4.02 7.59
CA ILE A 31 -14.95 -5.25 8.32
C ILE A 31 -15.29 -4.83 9.74
N SER A 32 -16.48 -5.17 10.22
CA SER A 32 -16.85 -4.87 11.62
C SER A 32 -16.08 -5.75 12.61
N ALA A 33 -15.94 -5.30 13.86
CA ALA A 33 -15.25 -6.10 14.89
C ALA A 33 -15.91 -7.47 15.11
N GLU A 34 -17.25 -7.53 15.13
CA GLU A 34 -18.01 -8.78 15.24
C GLU A 34 -17.74 -9.71 14.07
N GLU A 35 -17.74 -9.19 12.84
CA GLU A 35 -17.49 -9.96 11.63
C GLU A 35 -16.05 -10.47 11.58
N PHE A 36 -15.08 -9.67 12.05
CA PHE A 36 -13.71 -10.11 12.24
C PHE A 36 -13.59 -11.20 13.32
N GLN A 37 -14.32 -11.08 14.43
CA GLN A 37 -14.36 -12.11 15.48
C GLN A 37 -14.98 -13.40 14.97
N HIS A 38 -16.08 -13.34 14.24
CA HIS A 38 -16.72 -14.51 13.63
C HIS A 38 -15.81 -15.18 12.58
N LEU A 39 -15.11 -14.39 11.76
CA LEU A 39 -14.09 -14.90 10.82
C LEU A 39 -12.98 -15.68 11.55
N TYR A 40 -12.55 -15.18 12.70
CA TYR A 40 -11.50 -15.81 13.52
C TYR A 40 -11.97 -17.04 14.30
N GLN A 41 -13.25 -17.09 14.68
CA GLN A 41 -13.87 -18.23 15.38
C GLN A 41 -14.05 -19.46 14.48
N GLY A 42 -13.93 -19.32 13.15
CA GLY A 42 -14.46 -20.31 12.20
C GLY A 42 -13.57 -20.79 11.05
N SER A 43 -12.24 -20.56 11.06
CA SER A 43 -11.26 -21.11 10.09
C SER A 43 -10.78 -20.20 8.96
N VAL A 44 -11.14 -18.91 8.92
CA VAL A 44 -10.67 -18.02 7.85
C VAL A 44 -9.28 -17.47 8.16
N ARG A 45 -8.26 -17.97 7.46
CA ARG A 45 -6.85 -17.56 7.64
C ARG A 45 -6.48 -16.32 6.85
N ASP A 46 -7.25 -16.00 5.81
CA ASP A 46 -6.94 -14.93 4.86
C ASP A 46 -8.12 -13.99 4.64
N VAL A 47 -7.85 -12.70 4.52
CA VAL A 47 -8.80 -11.66 4.15
C VAL A 47 -8.68 -11.39 2.66
N LEU A 48 -9.83 -11.32 2.00
CA LEU A 48 -9.94 -10.87 0.61
C LEU A 48 -10.33 -9.40 0.60
N ALA A 49 -9.48 -8.55 0.03
CA ALA A 49 -9.74 -7.14 -0.20
C ALA A 49 -9.90 -6.88 -1.70
N ILE A 50 -10.73 -5.89 -2.04
CA ILE A 50 -10.82 -5.37 -3.40
C ILE A 50 -10.07 -4.05 -3.41
N ALA A 51 -9.08 -3.95 -4.30
CA ALA A 51 -8.39 -2.72 -4.59
C ALA A 51 -9.24 -1.79 -5.43
N ASP A 52 -8.92 -0.49 -5.38
CA ASP A 52 -9.58 0.53 -6.20
C ASP A 52 -9.47 0.21 -7.72
N ASP A 53 -8.33 -0.36 -8.12
CA ASP A 53 -8.05 -0.85 -9.48
C ASP A 53 -8.81 -2.15 -9.86
N GLY A 54 -9.72 -2.63 -9.01
CA GLY A 54 -10.52 -3.85 -9.23
C GLY A 54 -9.78 -5.17 -8.98
N ARG A 55 -8.50 -5.12 -8.61
CA ARG A 55 -7.71 -6.30 -8.26
C ARG A 55 -8.15 -6.88 -6.91
N ARG A 56 -8.29 -8.20 -6.84
CA ARG A 56 -8.57 -8.92 -5.59
C ARG A 56 -7.26 -9.30 -4.92
N ILE A 57 -7.08 -8.88 -3.67
CA ILE A 57 -5.86 -9.14 -2.91
C ILE A 57 -6.22 -10.00 -1.72
N ARG A 58 -5.53 -11.13 -1.61
CA ARG A 58 -5.67 -12.05 -0.48
C ARG A 58 -4.42 -11.93 0.38
N PHE A 59 -4.60 -11.71 1.67
CA PHE A 59 -3.49 -11.66 2.61
C PHE A 59 -3.91 -12.23 3.97
N PRO A 60 -2.97 -12.65 4.83
CA PRO A 60 -3.30 -13.28 6.10
C PRO A 60 -4.05 -12.32 7.01
N ALA A 61 -5.17 -12.74 7.60
CA ALA A 61 -5.94 -11.92 8.54
C ALA A 61 -5.09 -11.48 9.75
N ALA A 62 -4.06 -12.25 10.09
CA ALA A 62 -3.14 -11.99 11.17
C ALA A 62 -2.44 -10.62 11.05
N ILE A 63 -2.18 -10.13 9.83
CA ILE A 63 -1.51 -8.83 9.63
C ILE A 63 -2.42 -7.65 9.98
N LEU A 64 -3.75 -7.85 10.01
CA LEU A 64 -4.71 -6.82 10.38
C LEU A 64 -4.88 -6.69 11.89
N ARG A 65 -4.44 -7.67 12.70
CA ARG A 65 -4.57 -7.64 14.16
C ARG A 65 -4.14 -6.30 14.81
N PRO A 66 -3.00 -5.67 14.46
CA PRO A 66 -2.63 -4.37 15.02
C PRO A 66 -3.48 -3.20 14.49
N TYR A 67 -4.18 -3.38 13.37
CA TYR A 67 -5.04 -2.38 12.75
C TYR A 67 -6.54 -2.55 13.08
N VAL A 68 -6.90 -3.60 13.84
CA VAL A 68 -8.26 -3.79 14.36
C VAL A 68 -8.51 -2.76 15.45
N LEU A 69 -9.49 -1.88 15.21
CA LEU A 69 -10.03 -0.97 16.21
C LEU A 69 -11.21 -1.62 16.95
N HIS A 70 -11.70 -0.94 17.98
CA HIS A 70 -12.89 -1.37 18.73
C HIS A 70 -14.11 -1.59 17.82
N ASP A 71 -14.30 -0.72 16.82
CA ASP A 71 -15.38 -0.83 15.83
C ASP A 71 -15.07 -1.80 14.67
N GLY A 72 -13.85 -2.35 14.62
CA GLY A 72 -13.37 -3.22 13.56
C GLY A 72 -12.27 -2.60 12.70
N ILE A 73 -12.19 -3.02 11.44
CA ILE A 73 -11.22 -2.55 10.47
C ILE A 73 -11.96 -1.71 9.43
N ARG A 74 -11.83 -0.38 9.55
CA ARG A 74 -12.39 0.54 8.57
C ARG A 74 -11.36 1.59 8.13
N GLY A 75 -11.28 1.77 6.83
CA GLY A 75 -10.50 2.84 6.21
C GLY A 75 -9.73 2.38 4.97
N TRP A 76 -8.87 3.27 4.52
CA TRP A 76 -7.99 3.04 3.39
C TRP A 76 -6.69 2.41 3.84
N PHE A 77 -6.30 1.36 3.15
CA PHE A 77 -5.06 0.64 3.37
C PHE A 77 -4.25 0.64 2.09
N ARG A 78 -2.98 1.00 2.20
CA ARG A 78 -2.01 0.92 1.12
C ARG A 78 -1.20 -0.35 1.30
N ILE A 79 -1.26 -1.23 0.32
CA ILE A 79 -0.45 -2.45 0.31
C ILE A 79 0.70 -2.26 -0.67
N HIS A 80 1.91 -2.46 -0.20
CA HIS A 80 3.12 -2.42 -1.01
C HIS A 80 3.46 -3.83 -1.48
N PHE A 81 3.78 -3.94 -2.77
CA PHE A 81 4.20 -5.14 -3.44
C PHE A 81 5.58 -4.96 -4.06
N ASP A 82 6.29 -6.08 -4.11
CA ASP A 82 7.51 -6.22 -4.91
C ASP A 82 7.18 -6.32 -6.41
N GLU A 83 8.20 -6.26 -7.26
CA GLU A 83 8.06 -6.48 -8.71
C GLU A 83 7.47 -7.86 -9.06
N HIS A 84 7.58 -8.82 -8.14
CA HIS A 84 7.00 -10.16 -8.25
C HIS A 84 5.57 -10.29 -7.69
N HIS A 85 4.84 -9.18 -7.48
CA HIS A 85 3.52 -9.15 -6.85
C HIS A 85 3.47 -9.79 -5.44
N ARG A 86 4.61 -9.85 -4.76
CA ARG A 86 4.70 -10.36 -3.39
C ARG A 86 4.40 -9.25 -2.42
N PHE A 87 3.53 -9.51 -1.44
CA PHE A 87 3.26 -8.61 -0.33
C PHE A 87 4.56 -8.22 0.38
N LYS A 88 4.79 -6.91 0.56
CA LYS A 88 5.94 -6.35 1.29
C LYS A 88 5.50 -5.72 2.61
N SER A 89 4.53 -4.83 2.56
CA SER A 89 4.03 -4.10 3.73
C SER A 89 2.59 -3.63 3.51
N ILE A 90 1.93 -3.31 4.62
CA ILE A 90 0.60 -2.69 4.64
C ILE A 90 0.66 -1.46 5.56
N GLU A 91 0.12 -0.36 5.08
CA GLU A 91 0.02 0.91 5.78
C GLU A 91 -1.44 1.35 5.80
N ARG A 92 -1.90 1.92 6.91
CA ARG A 92 -3.23 2.52 7.01
C ARG A 92 -3.11 4.01 6.68
N MET A 93 -3.91 4.50 5.75
CA MET A 93 -3.81 5.86 5.20
C MET A 93 -4.55 6.95 6.01
N ALA A 94 -5.16 6.55 7.14
CA ALA A 94 -5.99 7.36 8.05
C ALA A 94 -7.30 7.90 7.45
#